data_AF-A0A943BFF8-F1
#
_entry.id   AF-A0A943BFF8-F1
#
_cell.length_a   1.000
_cell.length_b   1.000
_cell.length_c   1.000
_cell.angle_alpha   90.00
_cell.angle_beta   90.00
_cell.angle_gamma   90.00
#
_symmetry.space_group_name_H-M   'P 1'
#
loop_
_entity.id
_entity.type
_entity.pdbx_description
1 polymer ?
#
loop_
_entity_poly.entity_id
_entity_poly.type
_entity_poly.pdbx_seq_one_letter_code
_entity_poly.pdbx_strand_id
1 'polypeptide(L)'
;MNFNKWCARELPPWEMLMKRIVWLQMGTLQGKRILDFGSGAGITTNYFARENEVIAVEPSKEDVLIRRTDFAYQQFFHHLFLEKNVNC
;
A
#
# COMPACT_ATOMS: atom_id res chain seq x y z
N MET A 1 4.97 -4.36 -21.40
CA MET A 1 5.05 -3.75 -20.05
C MET A 1 6.49 -3.94 -19.57
N ASN A 2 7.26 -2.87 -19.40
CA ASN A 2 8.69 -2.96 -19.04
C ASN A 2 8.80 -2.93 -17.51
N PHE A 3 9.17 -4.06 -16.92
CA PHE A 3 9.08 -4.30 -15.48
C PHE A 3 10.26 -3.75 -14.66
N ASN A 4 11.27 -3.15 -15.32
CA ASN A 4 12.51 -2.70 -14.70
C ASN A 4 12.48 -1.25 -14.17
N LYS A 5 11.33 -0.58 -14.17
CA LYS A 5 11.23 0.85 -13.80
C LYS A 5 10.97 1.12 -12.31
N TRP A 6 10.81 0.10 -11.47
CA TRP A 6 10.43 0.27 -10.06
C TRP A 6 11.62 0.12 -9.11
N CYS A 7 12.70 0.87 -9.39
CA CYS A 7 13.91 0.85 -8.58
C CYS A 7 13.95 2.07 -7.65
N ALA A 8 13.29 1.96 -6.50
CA ALA A 8 13.49 2.92 -5.40
C ALA A 8 13.35 2.18 -4.05
N ARG A 9 14.29 1.28 -3.74
CA ARG A 9 14.21 0.20 -2.72
C ARG A 9 13.39 -0.99 -3.22
N GLU A 10 14.12 -2.00 -3.67
CA GLU A 10 13.56 -3.31 -3.96
C GLU A 10 13.07 -3.90 -2.65
N LEU A 11 11.74 -4.10 -2.56
CA LEU A 11 11.22 -5.00 -1.55
C LEU A 11 11.92 -6.35 -1.75
N PRO A 12 12.14 -7.11 -0.67
CA PRO A 12 12.68 -8.44 -0.82
C PRO A 12 11.86 -9.26 -1.83
N PRO A 13 12.50 -10.14 -2.63
CA PRO A 13 11.82 -10.82 -3.72
C PRO A 13 10.51 -11.51 -3.34
N TRP A 14 10.45 -12.08 -2.12
CA TRP A 14 9.26 -12.75 -1.60
C TRP A 14 8.11 -11.78 -1.35
N GLU A 15 8.38 -10.59 -0.83
CA GLU A 15 7.35 -9.58 -0.58
C GLU A 15 6.80 -9.05 -1.90
N MET A 16 7.66 -8.80 -2.88
CA MET A 16 7.23 -8.40 -4.22
C MET A 16 6.38 -9.50 -4.88
N LEU A 17 6.79 -10.77 -4.76
CA LEU A 17 6.03 -11.90 -5.29
C LEU A 17 4.64 -12.01 -4.65
N MET A 18 4.57 -11.91 -3.31
CA MET A 18 3.31 -11.92 -2.57
C MET A 18 2.36 -10.83 -3.06
N LYS A 19 2.82 -9.56 -3.14
CA LYS A 19 1.97 -8.45 -3.61
C LYS A 19 1.45 -8.69 -5.03
N ARG A 20 2.31 -9.19 -5.94
CA ARG A 20 1.90 -9.53 -7.31
C ARG A 20 0.83 -10.61 -7.36
N ILE A 21 0.97 -11.68 -6.58
CA ILE A 21 -0.03 -12.75 -6.51
C ILE A 21 -1.36 -12.17 -6.06
N VAL A 22 -1.36 -11.35 -5.01
CA VAL A 22 -2.58 -10.69 -4.51
C VAL A 22 -3.21 -9.81 -5.60
N TRP A 23 -2.44 -8.97 -6.28
CA TRP A 23 -2.97 -8.11 -7.34
C TRP A 23 -3.59 -8.90 -8.48
N LEU A 24 -2.97 -10.02 -8.87
CA LEU A 24 -3.52 -10.92 -9.90
C LEU A 24 -4.82 -11.59 -9.44
N GLN A 25 -4.89 -12.03 -8.18
CA GLN A 25 -6.08 -12.67 -7.61
C GLN A 25 -7.25 -11.69 -7.45
N MET A 26 -6.97 -10.42 -7.13
CA MET A 26 -7.99 -9.37 -7.06
C MET A 26 -8.55 -9.01 -8.45
N GLY A 27 -7.85 -9.38 -9.52
CA GLY A 27 -8.24 -9.11 -10.89
C GLY A 27 -8.21 -7.62 -11.23
N THR A 28 -9.01 -7.21 -12.20
CA THR A 28 -9.04 -5.83 -12.69
C THR A 28 -9.88 -4.94 -11.77
N LEU A 29 -9.22 -4.07 -11.02
CA LEU A 29 -9.85 -3.00 -10.25
C LEU A 29 -9.61 -1.64 -10.93
N GLN A 30 -10.67 -1.03 -11.44
CA GLN A 30 -10.65 0.29 -12.09
C GLN A 30 -11.88 1.10 -11.69
N GLY A 31 -11.69 2.42 -11.53
CA GLY A 31 -12.74 3.35 -11.13
C GLY A 31 -13.36 3.04 -9.77
N LYS A 32 -12.61 2.37 -8.88
CA LYS A 32 -13.07 2.01 -7.54
C LYS A 32 -12.59 3.01 -6.50
N ARG A 33 -13.26 2.98 -5.34
CA ARG A 33 -12.78 3.60 -4.11
C ARG A 33 -12.24 2.49 -3.21
N ILE A 34 -10.96 2.57 -2.85
CA ILE A 34 -10.24 1.50 -2.15
C ILE A 34 -9.72 2.04 -0.82
N LEU A 35 -9.90 1.27 0.25
CA LEU A 35 -9.31 1.52 1.56
C LEU A 35 -8.24 0.45 1.84
N ASP A 36 -7.00 0.89 2.06
CA ASP A 36 -5.83 0.04 2.27
C ASP A 36 -5.32 0.17 3.71
N PHE A 37 -5.59 -0.85 4.54
CA PHE A 37 -5.14 -0.89 5.93
C PHE A 37 -3.74 -1.51 6.05
N GLY A 38 -2.87 -0.91 6.87
CA GLY A 38 -1.51 -1.38 7.03
C GLY A 38 -0.71 -1.23 5.74
N SER A 39 -0.86 -0.09 5.09
CA SER A 39 -0.33 0.16 3.75
C SER A 39 1.20 0.21 3.68
N GLY A 40 1.88 0.31 4.83
CA GLY A 40 3.33 0.48 4.93
C GLY A 40 3.82 1.65 4.08
N ALA A 41 4.89 1.44 3.34
CA ALA A 41 5.43 2.42 2.39
C ALA A 41 4.55 2.65 1.13
N GLY A 42 3.28 2.23 1.15
CA GLY A 42 2.28 2.58 0.13
C GLY A 42 2.48 1.89 -1.22
N ILE A 43 3.16 0.73 -1.28
CA ILE A 43 3.47 0.05 -2.55
C ILE A 43 2.19 -0.44 -3.24
N THR A 44 1.32 -1.14 -2.50
CA THR A 44 0.02 -1.63 -3.01
C THR A 44 -0.93 -0.47 -3.24
N THR A 45 -0.95 0.50 -2.33
CA THR A 45 -1.75 1.72 -2.43
C THR A 45 -1.45 2.48 -3.72
N ASN A 46 -0.17 2.75 -3.99
CA ASN A 46 0.30 3.45 -5.17
C ASN A 46 0.02 2.64 -6.46
N TYR A 47 0.15 1.32 -6.42
CA TYR A 47 -0.21 0.46 -7.56
C TYR A 47 -1.68 0.62 -7.96
N PHE A 48 -2.60 0.56 -6.99
CA PHE A 48 -4.03 0.70 -7.28
C PHE A 48 -4.44 2.14 -7.59
N ALA A 49 -3.75 3.14 -7.04
CA ALA A 49 -4.03 4.56 -7.23
C ALA A 49 -3.91 5.04 -8.70
N ARG A 50 -3.25 4.26 -9.57
CA ARG A 50 -3.17 4.59 -11.00
C ARG A 50 -4.55 4.73 -11.66
N GLU A 51 -5.50 3.89 -11.28
CA GLU A 51 -6.82 3.79 -11.94
C GLU A 51 -7.99 3.90 -10.95
N ASN A 52 -7.71 4.24 -9.68
CA ASN A 52 -8.69 4.20 -8.59
C ASN A 52 -8.45 5.35 -7.61
N GLU A 53 -9.50 5.73 -6.88
CA GLU A 53 -9.38 6.58 -5.69
C GLU A 53 -8.96 5.69 -4.52
N VAL A 54 -7.80 5.97 -3.92
CA VAL A 54 -7.28 5.13 -2.83
C VAL A 54 -7.02 5.98 -1.58
N ILE A 55 -7.50 5.47 -0.45
CA ILE A 55 -7.20 5.97 0.88
C ILE A 55 -6.47 4.86 1.62
N ALA A 56 -5.37 5.20 2.29
CA ALA A 56 -4.57 4.27 3.06
C ALA A 56 -4.44 4.72 4.51
N VAL A 57 -4.31 3.75 5.41
CA VAL A 57 -4.10 3.98 6.84
C VAL A 57 -2.90 3.14 7.30
N GLU A 58 -1.91 3.82 7.88
CA GLU A 58 -0.68 3.19 8.36
C GLU A 58 -0.32 3.66 9.77
N PRO A 59 -0.10 2.73 10.73
CA PRO A 59 0.33 3.08 12.08
C PRO A 59 1.81 3.49 12.21
N SER A 60 2.66 3.27 11.22
CA SER A 60 4.08 3.65 11.22
C SER A 60 4.30 5.03 10.58
N LYS A 61 4.80 6.01 11.35
CA LYS A 61 5.12 7.34 10.78
C LYS A 61 6.25 7.25 9.77
N GLU A 62 7.23 6.42 10.08
CA GLU A 62 8.43 6.18 9.29
C GLU A 62 8.05 5.66 7.90
N ASP A 63 7.11 4.72 7.83
CA ASP A 63 6.63 4.18 6.56
C ASP A 63 5.82 5.20 5.75
N VAL A 64 4.99 6.00 6.41
CA VAL A 64 4.24 7.10 5.76
C VAL A 64 5.19 8.16 5.17
N LEU A 65 6.34 8.41 5.79
CA LEU A 65 7.35 9.36 5.31
C LEU A 65 8.06 8.86 4.05
N ILE A 66 8.33 7.55 3.95
CA ILE A 66 9.02 6.95 2.81
C ILE A 66 8.06 6.42 1.73
N ARG A 67 6.78 6.79 1.81
CA ARG A 67 5.74 6.25 0.95
C ARG A 67 6.02 6.47 -0.53
N ARG A 68 5.53 5.56 -1.37
CA ARG A 68 5.48 5.75 -2.82
C ARG A 68 4.53 6.88 -3.19
N THR A 69 4.87 7.64 -4.22
CA THR A 69 4.05 8.77 -4.67
C THR A 69 4.06 8.88 -6.20
N ASP A 70 4.19 7.76 -6.91
CA ASP A 70 4.13 7.75 -8.38
C ASP A 70 2.72 8.12 -8.88
N PHE A 71 1.70 7.82 -8.08
CA PHE A 71 0.31 8.19 -8.31
C PHE A 71 -0.29 8.89 -7.09
N ALA A 72 -1.32 9.72 -7.31
CA ALA A 72 -1.95 10.47 -6.24
C ALA A 72 -2.89 9.59 -5.40
N TYR A 73 -2.70 9.58 -4.08
CA TYR A 73 -3.59 8.95 -3.11
C TYR A 73 -3.42 9.63 -1.74
N GLN A 74 -4.31 9.33 -0.81
CA GLN A 74 -4.22 9.81 0.57
C GLN A 74 -3.70 8.71 1.47
N GLN A 75 -2.73 9.02 2.33
CA GLN A 75 -2.24 8.11 3.36
C GLN A 75 -2.27 8.81 4.71
N PHE A 76 -3.04 8.26 5.63
CA PHE A 76 -3.18 8.77 6.99
C PHE A 76 -2.28 7.98 7.94
N PHE A 77 -1.47 8.69 8.71
CA PHE A 77 -0.86 8.12 9.90
C PHE A 77 -1.95 7.93 10.95
N HIS A 78 -2.28 6.68 11.27
CA HIS A 78 -3.26 6.41 12.32
C HIS A 78 -3.12 5.01 12.91
N HIS A 79 -3.17 4.93 14.23
CA HIS A 79 -2.97 3.71 15.02
C HIS A 79 -4.24 2.89 15.23
N LEU A 80 -5.22 2.96 14.32
CA LEU A 80 -6.67 2.62 14.48
C LEU A 80 -6.99 1.24 15.14
N PHE A 81 -5.99 0.41 15.39
CA PHE A 81 -6.08 -0.93 15.96
C PHE A 81 -5.23 -1.21 17.22
N LEU A 82 -4.59 -0.21 17.87
CA LEU A 82 -3.80 -0.45 19.11
C LEU A 82 -4.47 0.00 20.43
N GLU A 83 -5.66 0.62 20.38
CA GLU A 83 -6.41 1.00 21.60
C GLU A 83 -7.38 -0.09 22.10
N LYS A 84 -7.07 -1.37 21.89
CA LYS A 84 -7.75 -2.45 22.61
C LYS A 84 -6.81 -3.12 23.61
N ASN A 85 -6.90 -2.64 24.85
CA ASN A 85 -6.74 -3.39 26.09
C ASN A 85 -5.82 -4.62 26.01
N VAL A 86 -4.51 -4.40 26.17
CA VAL A 86 -3.62 -5.45 26.70
C VAL A 86 -3.46 -5.17 28.20
N ASN A 87 -4.49 -5.52 28.96
CA ASN A 87 -4.34 -5.91 30.37
C ASN A 87 -4.47 -7.43 30.37
N CYS A 88 -3.33 -8.11 30.30
CA CYS A 88 -3.19 -9.49 30.74
C CYS A 88 -2.72 -9.47 32.19
#